data_AF-A0A533ZTD4-F1
#
_entry.id   AF-A0A533ZTD4-F1
#
_cell.length_a   1.000
_cell.length_b   1.000
_cell.length_c   1.000
_cell.angle_alpha   90.00
_cell.angle_beta   90.00
_cell.angle_gamma   90.00
#
_symmetry.space_group_name_H-M   'P 1'
#
loop_
_entity.id
_entity.type
_entity.pdbx_description
1 polymer ?
#
loop_
_entity_poly.entity_id
_entity_poly.type
_entity_poly.pdbx_seq_one_letter_code
_entity_poly.pdbx_strand_id
1 'polypeptide(L)'
;MAIEIVKKLYAKMPDAVARARKKFGRGLTLTEKILVSHVDNWETQVWERGKAMLALRPDRVAMQDATAQMAMLQFMQAGKKRVAVPSTIHCDHLIRAESGSQKDLLRAIDENREVYN
;
A
#
# COMPACT_ATOMS: atom_id res chain seq x y z
N MET A 1 15.37 7.82 -0.02
CA MET A 1 14.26 7.04 0.58
C MET A 1 13.45 6.21 -0.43
N ALA A 2 12.55 6.77 -1.26
CA ALA A 2 11.70 5.95 -2.15
C ALA A 2 12.50 5.16 -3.21
N ILE A 3 13.49 5.79 -3.83
CA ILE A 3 14.37 5.15 -4.84
C ILE A 3 15.18 3.99 -4.24
N GLU A 4 15.60 4.09 -2.98
CA GLU A 4 16.42 3.05 -2.34
C GLU A 4 15.61 1.78 -2.05
N ILE A 5 14.35 1.92 -1.63
CA ILE A 5 13.43 0.78 -1.45
C ILE A 5 13.27 0.04 -2.78
N VAL A 6 13.02 0.80 -3.85
CA VAL A 6 12.84 0.26 -5.21
C VAL A 6 14.11 -0.44 -5.70
N LYS A 7 15.29 0.17 -5.52
CA LYS A 7 16.57 -0.45 -5.88
C LYS A 7 16.81 -1.76 -5.13
N LYS A 8 16.55 -1.79 -3.81
CA LYS A 8 16.68 -3.01 -3.00
C LYS A 8 15.72 -4.11 -3.46
N LEU A 9 14.47 -3.76 -3.77
CA LEU A 9 13.48 -4.70 -4.29
C LEU A 9 13.93 -5.30 -5.63
N TYR A 10 14.33 -4.47 -6.59
CA TYR A 10 14.77 -4.98 -7.90
C TYR A 10 16.08 -5.76 -7.82
N ALA A 11 16.97 -5.44 -6.88
CA ALA A 11 18.18 -6.23 -6.66
C ALA A 11 17.87 -7.66 -6.15
N LYS A 12 16.88 -7.84 -5.27
CA LYS A 12 16.49 -9.18 -4.75
C LYS A 12 15.55 -9.96 -5.68
N MET A 13 14.87 -9.27 -6.60
CA MET A 13 13.81 -9.84 -7.43
C MET A 13 14.24 -11.02 -8.32
N PRO A 14 15.42 -11.01 -8.99
CA PRO A 14 15.88 -12.14 -9.80
C PRO A 14 15.94 -13.46 -9.01
N ASP A 15 16.51 -13.43 -7.80
CA ASP A 15 16.66 -14.62 -6.96
C ASP A 15 15.31 -15.14 -6.45
N ALA A 16 14.40 -14.24 -6.04
CA ALA A 16 13.05 -14.60 -5.63
C ALA A 16 12.28 -15.25 -6.78
N VAL A 17 12.38 -14.70 -8.00
CA VAL A 17 11.73 -15.22 -9.20
C VAL A 17 12.33 -16.57 -9.61
N ALA A 18 13.65 -16.74 -9.55
CA ALA A 18 14.31 -18.00 -9.85
C ALA A 18 13.87 -19.10 -8.87
N ARG A 19 13.85 -18.78 -7.58
CA ARG A 19 13.38 -19.69 -6.52
C ARG A 19 11.92 -20.11 -6.73
N ALA A 20 11.05 -19.16 -7.05
CA ALA A 20 9.63 -19.43 -7.31
C ALA A 20 9.41 -20.25 -8.58
N ARG A 21 10.13 -19.95 -9.67
CA ARG A 21 10.06 -20.73 -10.92
C ARG A 21 10.46 -22.19 -10.67
N LYS A 22 11.51 -22.43 -9.88
CA LYS A 22 11.93 -23.77 -9.47
C LYS A 22 10.86 -24.46 -8.61
N LYS A 23 10.32 -23.78 -7.59
CA LYS A 23 9.29 -24.34 -6.69
C LYS A 23 8.00 -24.69 -7.41
N PHE A 24 7.56 -23.85 -8.35
CA PHE A 24 6.27 -24.03 -9.03
C PHE A 24 6.36 -24.87 -10.31
N GLY A 25 7.58 -25.13 -10.81
CA GLY A 25 7.79 -25.98 -11.99
C GLY A 25 7.25 -25.42 -13.31
N ARG A 26 7.00 -24.10 -13.38
CA ARG A 26 6.43 -23.44 -14.56
C ARG A 26 6.84 -21.98 -14.67
N GLY A 27 6.55 -21.37 -15.82
CA GLY A 27 6.63 -19.91 -15.99
C GLY A 27 5.74 -19.15 -15.00
N LEU A 28 6.19 -17.96 -14.61
CA LEU A 28 5.48 -17.05 -13.70
C LEU A 28 4.86 -15.89 -14.46
N THR A 29 3.63 -15.53 -14.11
CA THR A 29 3.01 -14.28 -14.58
C THR A 29 3.71 -13.07 -13.96
N LEU A 30 3.46 -11.87 -14.49
CA LEU A 30 4.00 -10.64 -13.89
C LEU A 30 3.55 -10.48 -12.43
N THR A 31 2.26 -10.69 -12.17
CA THR A 31 1.70 -10.62 -10.81
C THR A 31 2.38 -11.60 -9.87
N GLU A 32 2.63 -12.84 -10.29
CA GLU A 32 3.36 -13.80 -9.46
C GLU A 32 4.78 -13.36 -9.15
N LYS A 33 5.51 -12.84 -10.15
CA LYS A 33 6.86 -12.31 -9.94
C LYS A 33 6.87 -11.17 -8.90
N ILE A 34 5.88 -10.28 -8.96
CA ILE A 34 5.74 -9.20 -7.99
C ILE A 34 5.43 -9.78 -6.61
N LEU A 35 4.42 -10.64 -6.46
CA LEU A 35 4.00 -11.19 -5.17
C LEU A 35 5.12 -12.00 -4.49
N VAL A 36 5.81 -12.89 -5.21
CA VAL A 36 6.90 -13.68 -4.64
C VAL A 36 8.09 -12.82 -4.19
N SER A 37 8.31 -11.68 -4.84
CA SER A 37 9.38 -10.75 -4.48
C SER A 37 9.06 -9.93 -3.21
N HIS A 38 7.78 -9.89 -2.81
CA HIS A 38 7.30 -9.19 -1.62
C HIS A 38 6.88 -10.12 -0.49
N VAL A 39 7.11 -11.43 -0.60
CA VAL A 39 6.82 -12.35 0.50
C VAL A 39 7.66 -12.00 1.73
N ASP A 40 7.05 -12.10 2.92
CA ASP A 40 7.75 -11.85 4.17
C ASP A 40 8.79 -12.93 4.47
N ASN A 41 8.35 -14.19 4.46
CA ASN A 41 9.21 -15.34 4.66
C ASN A 41 8.86 -16.44 3.67
N TRP A 42 9.80 -16.76 2.77
CA TRP A 42 9.61 -17.77 1.74
C TRP A 42 9.41 -19.18 2.30
N GLU A 43 10.14 -19.53 3.36
CA GLU A 43 10.20 -20.91 3.88
C GLU A 43 8.90 -21.30 4.57
N THR A 44 8.27 -20.35 5.26
CA THR A 44 7.01 -20.57 5.96
C THR A 44 5.78 -20.31 5.08
N GLN A 45 5.95 -19.70 3.91
CA GLN A 45 4.83 -19.37 3.03
C GLN A 45 4.27 -20.60 2.32
N VAL A 46 2.97 -20.82 2.49
CA VAL A 46 2.18 -21.78 1.70
C VAL A 46 1.82 -21.14 0.36
N TRP A 47 2.00 -21.89 -0.73
CA TRP A 47 1.75 -21.40 -2.09
C TRP A 47 0.67 -22.21 -2.76
N GLU A 48 -0.54 -21.67 -2.83
CA GLU A 48 -1.65 -22.26 -3.56
C GLU A 48 -2.55 -21.17 -4.13
N ARG A 49 -2.68 -21.12 -5.45
CA ARG A 49 -3.50 -20.10 -6.11
C ARG A 49 -4.97 -20.26 -5.70
N GLY A 50 -5.59 -19.15 -5.31
CA GLY A 50 -7.01 -19.12 -4.91
C GLY A 50 -7.29 -19.70 -3.52
N LYS A 51 -6.29 -20.20 -2.79
CA LYS A 51 -6.47 -20.75 -1.43
C LYS A 51 -5.53 -20.17 -0.39
N ALA A 52 -4.27 -19.94 -0.74
CA ALA A 52 -3.29 -19.47 0.21
C ALA A 52 -3.50 -17.98 0.55
N MET A 53 -3.44 -17.66 1.85
CA MET A 53 -3.20 -16.29 2.31
C MET A 53 -1.70 -16.01 2.29
N LEU A 54 -1.30 -14.98 1.52
CA LEU A 54 0.10 -14.60 1.39
C LEU A 54 0.48 -13.58 2.47
N ALA A 55 1.53 -13.88 3.23
CA ALA A 55 2.18 -12.93 4.11
C ALA A 55 3.13 -12.07 3.27
N LEU A 56 2.76 -10.82 3.04
CA LEU A 56 3.48 -9.89 2.17
C LEU A 56 4.01 -8.69 2.94
N ARG A 57 5.02 -8.03 2.38
CA ARG A 57 5.57 -6.75 2.82
C ARG A 57 5.30 -5.68 1.76
N PRO A 58 4.16 -4.96 1.84
CA PRO A 58 3.92 -3.81 0.96
C PRO A 58 4.97 -2.72 1.16
N ASP A 59 5.39 -2.08 0.07
CA ASP A 59 6.42 -1.03 0.12
C ASP A 59 5.90 0.33 0.61
N ARG A 60 4.59 0.58 0.49
CA ARG A 60 3.94 1.83 0.86
C ARG A 60 2.45 1.63 1.12
N VAL A 61 1.84 2.60 1.79
CA VAL A 61 0.39 2.69 1.99
C VAL A 61 -0.10 4.03 1.43
N ALA A 62 -1.22 4.01 0.71
CA ALA A 62 -1.92 5.22 0.30
C ALA A 62 -3.37 5.12 0.75
N MET A 63 -3.88 6.20 1.33
CA MET A 63 -5.26 6.31 1.79
C MET A 63 -5.86 7.57 1.18
N GLN A 64 -7.18 7.58 1.02
CA GLN A 64 -7.96 8.76 0.69
C GLN A 64 -8.70 9.27 1.93
N ASP A 65 -9.06 10.55 1.98
CA ASP A 65 -9.67 11.22 3.13
C ASP A 65 -10.94 10.56 3.68
N ALA A 66 -11.80 9.99 2.83
CA ALA A 66 -13.01 9.28 3.25
C ALA A 66 -12.74 7.96 4.01
N THR A 67 -11.56 7.34 3.85
CA THR A 67 -11.17 6.08 4.52
C THR A 67 -10.00 6.25 5.48
N ALA A 68 -9.19 7.28 5.27
CA ALA A 68 -8.01 7.57 6.07
C ALA A 68 -8.37 7.88 7.51
N GLN A 69 -9.50 8.57 7.75
CA GLN A 69 -9.93 8.95 9.10
C GLN A 69 -10.00 7.73 10.03
N MET A 70 -10.76 6.69 9.64
CA MET A 70 -10.93 5.50 10.45
C MET A 70 -9.66 4.63 10.50
N ALA A 71 -8.86 4.63 9.42
CA ALA A 71 -7.56 3.96 9.43
C ALA A 71 -6.59 4.61 10.43
N MET A 72 -6.56 5.95 10.51
CA MET A 72 -5.73 6.69 11.45
C MET A 72 -6.19 6.52 12.90
N LEU A 73 -7.49 6.51 13.17
CA LEU A 73 -8.03 6.23 14.51
C LEU A 73 -7.60 4.85 15.01
N GLN A 74 -7.71 3.81 14.18
CA GLN A 74 -7.23 2.47 14.50
C GLN A 74 -5.70 2.44 14.68
N PHE A 75 -4.95 3.18 13.85
CA PHE A 75 -3.50 3.28 13.99
C PHE A 75 -3.08 3.93 15.30
N MET A 76 -3.77 4.98 15.74
CA MET A 76 -3.57 5.63 17.05
C MET A 76 -3.88 4.66 18.19
N GLN A 77 -4.97 3.90 18.08
CA GLN A 77 -5.36 2.91 19.08
C GLN A 77 -4.37 1.73 19.17
N ALA A 78 -3.66 1.42 18.09
CA ALA A 78 -2.59 0.41 18.07
C ALA A 78 -1.33 0.84 18.84
N GLY A 79 -1.26 2.08 19.37
CA GLY A 79 -0.16 2.56 20.20
C GLY A 79 1.19 2.69 19.47
N LYS A 80 1.17 2.76 18.13
CA LYS A 80 2.39 2.91 17.32
C LYS A 80 2.79 4.38 17.25
N LYS A 81 4.06 4.67 17.52
CA LYS A 81 4.60 6.04 17.50
C LYS A 81 4.74 6.64 16.10
N ARG A 82 4.90 5.79 15.07
CA ARG A 82 5.09 6.20 13.66
C ARG A 82 4.76 5.06 12.71
N VAL A 83 4.41 5.41 11.48
CA VAL A 83 4.21 4.43 10.38
C VAL A 83 5.49 3.67 10.07
N ALA A 84 5.35 2.41 9.63
CA ALA A 84 6.47 1.51 9.36
C ALA A 84 7.01 1.62 7.92
N VAL A 85 6.17 2.07 6.98
CA VAL A 85 6.50 2.28 5.57
C VAL A 85 6.02 3.67 5.16
N PRO A 86 6.53 4.23 4.04
CA PRO A 86 6.00 5.47 3.50
C PRO A 86 4.48 5.41 3.33
N SER A 87 3.79 6.38 3.92
CA SER A 87 2.33 6.47 3.92
C SER A 87 1.88 7.87 3.50
N THR A 88 0.84 7.95 2.68
CA THR A 88 0.25 9.23 2.23
C THR A 88 -1.27 9.21 2.40
N ILE A 89 -1.84 10.34 2.80
CA ILE A 89 -3.29 10.60 2.74
C ILE A 89 -3.53 11.61 1.61
N HIS A 90 -4.51 11.34 0.75
CA HIS A 90 -4.93 12.22 -0.33
C HIS A 90 -6.32 12.77 0.01
N CYS A 91 -6.48 14.10 0.00
CA CYS A 91 -7.77 14.75 0.31
C CYS A 91 -8.50 15.08 -0.99
N ASP A 92 -9.25 14.10 -1.50
CA ASP A 92 -9.88 14.13 -2.81
C ASP A 92 -11.37 13.77 -2.81
N HIS A 93 -11.91 13.10 -1.77
CA HIS A 93 -13.31 12.65 -1.76
C HIS A 93 -14.27 13.62 -1.09
N LEU A 94 -13.80 14.51 -0.21
CA LEU A 94 -14.66 15.43 0.55
C LEU A 94 -14.87 16.80 -0.15
N ILE A 95 -14.59 16.88 -1.45
CA ILE A 95 -14.81 18.09 -2.26
C ILE A 95 -16.06 17.90 -3.13
N ARG A 96 -17.14 18.64 -2.82
CA ARG A 96 -18.39 18.59 -3.59
C ARG A 96 -18.32 19.52 -4.81
N ALA A 97 -18.60 18.99 -5.99
CA ALA A 97 -18.74 19.77 -7.21
C ALA A 97 -20.11 20.48 -7.25
N GLU A 98 -20.12 21.81 -7.34
CA GLU A 98 -21.36 22.60 -7.32
C GLU A 98 -21.25 23.94 -8.05
N SER A 99 -20.26 24.78 -7.71
CA SER A 99 -20.13 26.16 -8.17
C SER A 99 -18.83 26.42 -8.97
N GLY A 100 -18.03 25.39 -9.21
CA GLY A 100 -16.77 25.44 -9.97
C GLY A 100 -15.54 25.29 -9.07
N SER A 101 -14.44 24.81 -9.65
CA SER A 101 -13.28 24.26 -8.92
C SER A 101 -12.74 25.16 -7.79
N GLN A 102 -12.49 26.45 -8.06
CA GLN A 102 -11.95 27.35 -7.04
C GLN A 102 -12.93 27.57 -5.88
N LYS A 103 -14.22 27.79 -6.17
CA LYS A 103 -15.24 28.05 -5.14
C LYS A 103 -15.49 26.79 -4.31
N ASP A 104 -15.56 25.64 -4.98
CA ASP A 104 -15.82 24.35 -4.36
C ASP A 104 -14.65 23.91 -3.48
N LEU A 105 -13.40 24.14 -3.92
CA LEU A 105 -12.21 23.85 -3.11
C LEU A 105 -12.15 24.72 -1.84
N LEU A 106 -12.38 26.03 -1.97
CA LEU A 106 -12.39 26.93 -0.81
C LEU A 106 -13.47 26.55 0.20
N ARG A 107 -14.66 26.20 -0.30
CA ARG A 107 -15.76 25.71 0.54
C ARG A 107 -15.41 24.41 1.23
N ALA A 108 -14.83 23.44 0.52
CA ALA A 108 -14.46 22.15 1.10
C ALA A 108 -13.39 22.29 2.19
N ILE A 109 -12.43 23.21 2.05
CA ILE A 109 -11.41 23.51 3.08
C ILE A 109 -12.07 24.06 4.34
N ASP A 110 -13.11 24.87 4.21
CA ASP A 110 -13.82 25.46 5.34
C ASP A 110 -14.77 24.44 6.01
N GLU A 111 -15.63 23.78 5.23
CA GLU A 111 -16.62 22.81 5.72
C GLU A 111 -15.97 21.58 6.37
N ASN A 112 -14.87 21.08 5.81
CA ASN A 112 -14.18 19.88 6.31
C ASN A 112 -12.94 20.21 7.14
N ARG A 113 -12.82 21.44 7.66
CA ARG A 113 -11.62 21.91 8.38
C ARG A 113 -11.22 21.00 9.53
N GLU A 114 -12.20 20.45 10.27
CA GLU A 114 -11.99 19.53 11.40
C GLU A 114 -11.31 18.22 10.99
N VAL A 115 -11.59 17.73 9.78
CA VAL A 115 -10.97 16.51 9.27
C VAL A 115 -9.58 16.78 8.72
N TYR A 116 -9.36 17.97 8.15
CA TYR A 116 -8.10 18.32 7.50
C TYR A 116 -7.00 18.84 8.44
N ASN A 117 -7.34 19.42 9.59
CA ASN A 117 -6.40 20.02 10.56
C ASN A 117 -6.47 19.35 11.92
#